data_AF-A0A378Y3G4-F1
#
_entry.id   AF-A0A378Y3G4-F1
#
_cell.length_a   1.000
_cell.length_b   1.000
_cell.length_c   1.000
_cell.angle_alpha   90.00
_cell.angle_beta   90.00
_cell.angle_gamma   90.00
#
_symmetry.space_group_name_H-M   'P 1'
#
loop_
_entity.id
_entity.type
_entity.pdbx_description
1 polymer ?
#
loop_
_entity_poly.entity_id
_entity_poly.type
_entity_poly.pdbx_seq_one_letter_code
_entity_poly.pdbx_strand_id
1 'polypeptide(L)' 'MYFTCFSDRDFNNGVGRKVEEGTYEYKKGKYAHFFTEKNLIEHFNDLNILETGSIKEYLTHAEKQQEYELRYIIVQNIG' A
#
# COMPACT_ATOMS: atom_id res chain seq x y z
N MET A 1 4.18 7.27 -14.45
CA MET A 1 3.90 5.96 -13.82
C MET A 1 2.92 6.19 -12.70
N TYR A 2 1.88 5.36 -12.62
CA TYR A 2 0.96 5.29 -11.50
C TYR A 2 1.29 4.01 -10.72
N PHE A 3 1.49 4.11 -9.42
CA PHE A 3 1.76 2.99 -8.53
C PHE A 3 0.79 3.02 -7.34
N THR A 4 0.30 1.86 -6.93
CA THR A 4 -0.61 1.70 -5.78
C THR A 4 -0.10 0.58 -4.86
N CYS A 5 -0.33 0.72 -3.56
CA CYS A 5 0.10 -0.21 -2.52
C CYS A 5 -0.80 -0.12 -1.28
N PHE A 6 -0.72 -1.11 -0.38
CA PHE A 6 -1.51 -1.06 0.86
C PHE A 6 -1.05 0.09 1.76
N SER A 7 -2.01 0.82 2.32
CA SER A 7 -1.77 1.91 3.26
C SER A 7 -1.48 1.38 4.66
N ASP A 8 -0.57 2.01 5.39
CA ASP A 8 -0.43 1.81 6.85
C ASP A 8 -1.70 2.17 7.65
N ARG A 9 -2.69 2.80 7.02
CA ARG A 9 -4.03 3.03 7.59
C ARG A 9 -5.04 1.92 7.31
N ASP A 10 -4.69 0.95 6.45
CA ASP A 10 -5.54 -0.20 6.19
C ASP A 10 -5.75 -1.02 7.45
N PHE A 11 -6.95 -1.56 7.64
CA PHE A 11 -7.30 -2.33 8.83
C PHE A 11 -6.47 -3.62 9.00
N ASN A 12 -5.84 -4.13 7.93
CA ASN A 12 -4.93 -5.28 8.02
C ASN A 12 -3.51 -4.89 8.47
N ASN A 13 -3.15 -3.60 8.52
CA ASN A 13 -1.84 -3.20 9.00
C ASN A 13 -1.68 -3.59 10.49
N GLY A 14 -0.55 -4.20 10.85
CA GLY A 14 -0.33 -4.72 12.20
C GLY A 14 -1.06 -6.02 12.51
N VAL A 15 -1.84 -6.58 11.58
CA VAL A 15 -2.58 -7.83 11.79
C VAL A 15 -1.72 -9.04 11.44
N GLY A 16 -1.76 -10.07 12.28
CA GLY A 16 -1.06 -11.33 12.05
C GLY A 16 0.40 -11.31 12.51
N ARG A 17 1.22 -12.18 11.94
CA ARG A 17 2.63 -12.29 12.34
C ARG A 17 3.46 -11.24 11.62
N LYS A 18 4.14 -10.38 12.38
CA LYS A 18 5.14 -9.44 11.83
C LYS A 18 6.31 -10.20 11.24
N VAL A 19 6.62 -9.95 9.97
CA VAL A 19 7.80 -10.50 9.28
C VAL A 19 8.95 -9.51 9.39
N GLU A 20 8.67 -8.23 9.14
CA GLU A 20 9.56 -7.07 9.29
C GLU A 20 8.72 -5.81 9.50
N GLU A 21 9.34 -4.64 9.67
CA GLU A 21 8.59 -3.38 9.80
C GLU A 21 7.71 -3.13 8.56
N GLY A 22 6.43 -2.86 8.77
CA GLY A 22 5.47 -2.68 7.68
C GLY A 22 5.04 -3.97 6.97
N THR A 23 5.70 -5.13 7.15
CA THR A 23 5.33 -6.40 6.48
C THR A 23 4.75 -7.43 7.46
N TYR A 24 3.55 -7.93 7.15
CA TYR A 24 2.84 -8.90 7.98
C TYR A 24 2.32 -10.08 7.18
N GLU A 25 2.39 -11.27 7.79
CA GLU A 25 1.58 -12.42 7.40
C GLU A 25 0.17 -12.27 7.99
N TYR A 26 -0.66 -11.44 7.33
CA TYR A 26 -2.00 -11.09 7.82
C TYR A 26 -3.03 -12.22 7.69
N LYS A 27 -2.76 -13.21 6.82
CA LYS A 27 -3.45 -14.50 6.75
C LYS A 27 -2.40 -15.58 6.46
N LYS A 28 -2.64 -16.82 6.87
CA LYS A 28 -1.70 -17.94 6.65
C LYS A 28 -1.27 -18.02 5.19
N GLY A 29 0.03 -17.85 4.92
CA GLY A 29 0.60 -17.84 3.57
C GLY A 29 0.33 -16.58 2.73
N LYS A 30 -0.27 -15.54 3.30
CA LYS A 30 -0.52 -14.25 2.64
C LYS A 30 0.24 -13.15 3.36
N TYR A 31 1.16 -12.54 2.64
CA TYR A 31 2.03 -11.47 3.13
C TYR A 31 1.66 -10.16 2.45
N ALA A 32 1.66 -9.06 3.21
CA ALA A 32 1.46 -7.73 2.67
C ALA A 32 2.39 -6.73 3.37
N HIS A 33 2.94 -5.80 2.59
CA HIS A 33 3.67 -4.64 3.09
C HIS A 33 2.75 -3.41 3.04
N PHE A 34 2.69 -2.66 4.13
CA PHE A 34 1.87 -1.47 4.30
C PHE A 34 2.76 -0.23 4.35
N PHE A 35 2.60 0.65 3.37
CA PHE A 35 3.44 1.83 3.23
C PHE A 35 2.87 3.00 4.02
N THR A 36 3.74 3.73 4.72
CA THR A 36 3.46 5.12 5.08
C THR A 36 3.64 6.02 3.85
N GLU A 37 3.03 7.21 3.86
CA GLU A 37 3.27 8.18 2.78
C GLU A 37 4.74 8.55 2.66
N LYS A 38 5.43 8.71 3.79
CA LYS A 38 6.86 9.00 3.83
C LYS A 38 7.68 7.89 3.18
N ASN A 39 7.44 6.63 3.54
CA ASN A 39 8.19 5.52 2.95
C ASN A 39 7.89 5.34 1.46
N LEU A 40 6.67 5.63 1.03
CA LEU A 40 6.31 5.61 -0.38
C LEU A 40 7.06 6.70 -1.16
N ILE A 41 7.13 7.93 -0.65
CA ILE A 41 7.90 9.03 -1.26
C ILE A 41 9.40 8.67 -1.32
N GLU A 42 9.96 8.13 -0.24
CA GLU A 42 11.36 7.70 -0.18
C GLU A 42 11.69 6.63 -1.24
N HIS A 43 10.75 5.74 -1.57
CA HIS A 43 10.93 4.72 -2.62
C HIS A 43 11.02 5.30 -4.05
N PHE A 44 10.46 6.48 -4.28
CA PHE A 44 10.43 7.13 -5.60
C PHE A 44 11.16 8.48 -5.62
N ASN A 45 12.10 8.68 -4.69
CA ASN A 45 12.82 9.94 -4.50
C ASN A 45 13.67 10.38 -5.71
N ASP A 46 14.06 9.44 -6.58
CA ASP A 46 14.82 9.70 -7.81
C ASP A 46 13.93 10.10 -9.00
N LEU A 47 12.62 10.22 -8.80
CA LEU A 47 11.65 10.61 -9.83
C LEU A 47 10.98 11.94 -9.45
N ASN A 48 10.42 12.64 -10.45
CA ASN A 48 9.59 13.79 -10.15
C ASN A 48 8.21 13.31 -9.70
N ILE A 49 7.88 13.55 -8.43
CA ILE A 49 6.60 13.18 -7.83
C ILE A 49 5.56 14.23 -8.23
N LEU A 50 4.51 13.78 -8.92
CA LEU A 50 3.42 14.63 -9.39
C LEU A 50 2.27 14.68 -8.37
N GLU A 51 1.95 13.54 -7.76
CA GLU A 51 0.84 13.40 -6.84
C GLU A 51 1.03 12.22 -5.89
N THR A 52 0.61 12.36 -4.64
CA THR A 52 0.41 11.27 -3.69
C THR A 52 -1.01 11.32 -3.15
N GLY A 53 -1.56 10.18 -2.76
CA GLY A 53 -2.87 10.15 -2.13
C GLY A 53 -3.25 8.79 -1.59
N SER A 54 -4.53 8.65 -1.24
CA SER A 54 -5.09 7.39 -0.78
C SER A 54 -6.51 7.20 -1.32
N ILE A 55 -6.87 5.94 -1.55
CA ILE A 55 -8.17 5.55 -2.08
C ILE A 55 -8.68 4.34 -1.30
N LYS A 56 -9.99 4.32 -1.06
CA LYS A 56 -10.68 3.13 -0.54
C LYS A 56 -11.12 2.27 -1.71
N GLU A 57 -10.67 1.02 -1.73
CA GLU A 57 -11.01 0.07 -2.79
C GLU A 57 -11.79 -1.12 -2.21
N TYR A 58 -12.90 -1.47 -2.86
CA TYR A 58 -13.73 -2.58 -2.47
C TYR A 58 -13.49 -3.76 -3.41
N LEU A 59 -12.85 -4.82 -2.90
CA LEU A 59 -12.66 -6.05 -3.66
C LEU A 59 -13.71 -7.09 -3.26
N THR A 60 -14.40 -7.63 -4.24
CA THR A 60 -15.38 -8.69 -4.06
C THR A 60 -14.76 -10.03 -4.40
N HIS A 61 -14.72 -10.96 -3.45
CA HIS A 61 -14.30 -12.33 -3.69
C HIS A 61 -15.30 -13.32 -3.07
N ALA A 62 -15.90 -14.17 -3.91
CA ALA A 62 -16.79 -15.27 -3.52
C ALA A 62 -17.80 -14.85 -2.42
N GLU A 63 -18.57 -13.79 -2.69
CA GLU A 63 -19.63 -13.23 -1.82
C GLU A 63 -19.15 -12.39 -0.61
N LYS A 64 -17.85 -12.22 -0.40
CA LYS A 64 -17.31 -11.28 0.60
C LYS A 64 -16.78 -10.03 -0.08
N GLN A 65 -17.34 -8.88 0.29
CA GLN A 65 -16.76 -7.59 -0.03
C GLN A 65 -15.78 -7.21 1.07
N GLN A 66 -14.54 -6.89 0.68
CA GLN A 66 -13.52 -6.42 1.58
C GLN A 66 -13.09 -5.02 1.14
N GLU A 67 -13.23 -4.04 2.03
CA GLU A 67 -12.66 -2.71 1.86
C GLU A 67 -11.17 -2.77 2.18
N TYR A 68 -10.36 -2.10 1.35
CA TYR A 68 -8.94 -1.85 1.58
C TYR A 68 -8.66 -0.36 1.46
N GLU A 69 -7.78 0.16 2.30
CA GLU A 69 -7.20 1.50 2.14
C GLU A 69 -5.85 1.38 1.43
N LEU A 70 -5.77 1.97 0.24
CA LEU A 70 -4.58 1.95 -0.59
C LEU A 70 -3.97 3.34 -0.67
N ARG A 71 -2.64 3.39 -0.78
CA ARG A 71 -1.91 4.60 -1.17
C ARG A 71 -1.57 4.54 -2.63
N TYR A 72 -1.60 5.69 -3.29
CA TYR A 72 -1.10 5.82 -4.65
C TYR A 72 -0.05 6.93 -4.75
N ILE A 73 0.81 6.79 -5.76
CA ILE A 73 1.77 7.80 -6.17
C ILE A 73 1.84 7.87 -7.69
N ILE A 74 1.85 9.10 -8.20
CA ILE A 74 2.04 9.41 -9.62
C ILE A 74 3.40 10.07 -9.76
N VAL A 75 4.24 9.49 -10.60
CA VAL A 75 5.62 9.95 -10.82
C VAL A 75 5.95 10.02 -12.30
N GLN A 76 6.93 10.84 -12.65
CA GLN A 76 7.51 10.90 -14.00
C GLN A 76 9.03 10.81 -13.93
N ASN A 77 9.66 10.24 -14.96
CA ASN A 77 11.12 10.25 -15.08
C ASN A 77 11.61 11.70 -15.18
N ILE A 78 12.72 11.96 -14.51
CA ILE A 78 13.51 13.16 -14.74
C ILE A 78 14.32 12.86 -16.01
N GLY A 79 14.03 13.61 -17.08
CA GLY A 79 14.71 13.46 -18.38
C GLY A 79 16.12 14.00 -18.38
#